data_AF-A0A1B9JRV5-F1
#
_entry.id   AF-A0A1B9JRV5-F1
#
_cell.length_a   1.000
_cell.length_b   1.000
_cell.length_c   1.000
_cell.angle_alpha   90.00
_cell.angle_beta   90.00
_cell.angle_gamma   90.00
#
_symmetry.space_group_name_H-M   'P 1'
#
loop_
_entity.id
_entity.type
_entity.pdbx_description
1 polymer ?
#
loop_
_entity_poly.entity_id
_entity_poly.type
_entity_poly.pdbx_seq_one_letter_code
_entity_poly.pdbx_strand_id
1 'polypeptide(L)'
;MHKNNEAYICRVCGLEQSEPQWGEDGHSPTYNICECCGVEFGYEDASLTGIKKYRDKWIQAGAKWNYQKSKPIDWSVDSQLLNIPKKYL
;
A
#
# COMPACT_ATOMS: atom_id res chain seq x y z
N MET A 1 -0.74 -14.43 -10.64
CA MET A 1 -1.11 -14.57 -9.21
C MET A 1 0.15 -14.90 -8.42
N HIS A 2 0.80 -13.88 -7.85
CA HIS A 2 1.95 -14.06 -6.97
C HIS A 2 1.42 -14.53 -5.61
N LYS A 3 1.13 -15.83 -5.47
CA LYS A 3 0.59 -16.40 -4.22
C LYS A 3 1.53 -16.02 -3.07
N ASN A 4 1.03 -15.18 -2.16
CA ASN A 4 1.59 -14.86 -0.85
C ASN A 4 2.90 -14.06 -0.81
N ASN A 5 3.23 -13.25 -1.83
CA ASN A 5 4.38 -12.35 -1.71
C ASN A 5 3.95 -10.96 -1.20
N GLU A 6 4.13 -10.74 0.10
CA GLU A 6 3.85 -9.45 0.77
C GLU A 6 4.61 -8.27 0.15
N ALA A 7 5.72 -8.52 -0.56
CA ALA A 7 6.46 -7.47 -1.27
C ALA A 7 5.61 -6.77 -2.34
N TYR A 8 4.60 -7.43 -2.90
CA TYR A 8 3.69 -6.84 -3.88
C TYR A 8 2.57 -6.02 -3.23
N ILE A 9 2.37 -6.15 -1.92
CA ILE A 9 1.24 -5.50 -1.25
C ILE A 9 1.69 -4.18 -0.65
N CYS A 10 0.99 -3.10 -1.02
CA CYS A 10 1.20 -1.82 -0.36
C CYS A 10 0.90 -1.93 1.14
N ARG A 11 1.91 -1.68 1.99
CA ARG A 11 1.83 -1.79 3.45
C ARG A 11 0.80 -0.82 4.05
N VAL A 12 0.55 0.30 3.36
CA VAL A 12 -0.40 1.34 3.79
C VAL A 12 -1.83 0.98 3.44
N CYS A 13 -2.12 0.64 2.19
CA CYS A 13 -3.52 0.54 1.72
C CYS A 13 -3.94 -0.84 1.21
N GLY A 14 -3.04 -1.81 1.10
CA GLY A 14 -3.36 -3.17 0.67
C GLY A 14 -3.53 -3.35 -0.85
N LEU A 15 -3.24 -2.33 -1.66
CA LEU A 15 -3.22 -2.49 -3.12
C LEU A 15 -2.07 -3.44 -3.54
N GLU A 16 -2.41 -4.51 -4.26
CA GLU A 16 -1.43 -5.36 -4.96
C GLU A 16 -0.83 -4.57 -6.14
N GLN A 17 0.49 -4.48 -6.19
CA GLN A 17 1.26 -3.82 -7.24
C GLN A 17 1.61 -4.80 -8.37
N SER A 18 2.01 -4.29 -9.53
CA SER A 18 2.47 -5.11 -10.66
C SER A 18 3.85 -5.74 -10.43
N GLU A 19 4.64 -5.18 -9.53
CA GLU A 19 6.01 -5.57 -9.20
C GLU A 19 6.23 -5.54 -7.67
N PRO A 20 7.22 -6.25 -7.13
CA PRO A 20 7.51 -6.21 -5.70
C PRO A 20 8.10 -4.83 -5.34
N GLN A 21 7.51 -4.16 -4.35
CA GLN A 21 7.95 -2.84 -3.87
C GLN A 21 9.01 -2.91 -2.78
N TRP A 22 9.24 -4.11 -2.28
CA TRP A 22 10.23 -4.42 -1.27
C TRP A 22 11.01 -5.65 -1.72
N GLY A 23 12.32 -5.65 -1.48
CA GLY A 23 13.18 -6.80 -1.73
C GLY A 23 12.75 -8.02 -0.89
N GLU A 24 13.35 -9.17 -1.19
CA GLU A 24 13.11 -10.41 -0.43
C GLU A 24 13.51 -10.27 1.05
N ASP A 25 14.39 -9.31 1.36
CA ASP A 25 14.77 -8.92 2.71
C ASP A 25 13.64 -8.17 3.47
N GLY A 26 12.62 -7.67 2.76
CA GLY A 26 11.58 -6.81 3.31
C GLY A 26 12.05 -5.41 3.71
N HIS A 27 13.28 -5.03 3.37
CA HIS A 27 13.95 -3.80 3.80
C HIS A 27 14.45 -2.93 2.65
N SER A 28 14.61 -3.50 1.45
CA SER A 28 15.07 -2.78 0.26
C SER A 28 13.88 -2.25 -0.55
N PRO A 29 13.52 -0.95 -0.48
CA PRO A 29 12.37 -0.41 -1.20
C PRO A 29 12.69 -0.06 -2.66
N THR A 30 11.65 0.08 -3.48
CA THR A 30 11.74 0.57 -4.87
C THR A 30 11.69 2.10 -4.99
N TYR A 31 11.20 2.82 -3.98
CA TYR A 31 10.88 4.25 -4.05
C TYR A 31 9.81 4.63 -5.08
N ASN A 32 9.08 3.65 -5.61
CA ASN A 32 7.90 3.92 -6.42
C ASN A 32 6.77 4.50 -5.55
N ILE A 33 5.79 5.10 -6.21
CA ILE A 33 4.62 5.69 -5.55
C ILE A 33 3.41 4.80 -5.78
N CYS A 34 2.71 4.44 -4.70
CA CYS A 34 1.47 3.66 -4.80
C CYS A 34 0.38 4.45 -5.53
N GLU A 35 -0.17 3.90 -6.61
CA GLU A 35 -1.24 4.55 -7.39
C GLU A 35 -2.54 4.77 -6.58
N CYS A 36 -2.77 3.96 -5.54
CA CYS A 36 -3.93 4.11 -4.67
C CYS A 36 -3.69 5.16 -3.57
N CYS A 37 -2.85 4.89 -2.57
CA CYS A 37 -2.72 5.81 -1.43
C CYS A 37 -1.67 6.90 -1.61
N GLY A 38 -0.84 6.84 -2.65
CA GLY A 38 0.20 7.82 -2.92
C GLY A 38 1.41 7.76 -1.99
N VAL A 39 1.57 6.70 -1.20
CA VAL A 39 2.77 6.54 -0.37
C VAL A 39 3.98 6.28 -1.26
N GLU A 40 5.14 6.83 -0.89
CA GLU A 40 6.42 6.49 -1.48
C GLU A 40 7.03 5.31 -0.70
N PHE A 41 7.23 4.18 -1.39
CA PHE A 41 7.75 2.98 -0.74
C PHE A 41 9.18 3.21 -0.23
N GLY A 42 9.42 2.93 1.05
CA GLY A 42 10.71 3.19 1.69
C GLY A 42 10.82 4.55 2.38
N TYR A 43 9.80 5.42 2.28
CA TYR A 43 9.79 6.71 2.95
C TYR A 43 8.76 6.75 4.09
N GLU A 44 7.48 7.05 3.82
CA GLU A 44 6.49 7.11 4.90
C GLU A 44 6.08 5.72 5.41
N ASP A 45 6.30 4.66 4.61
CA ASP A 45 6.05 3.28 5.01
C ASP A 45 7.30 2.50 5.48
N ALA A 46 8.41 3.21 5.74
CA ALA A 46 9.66 2.62 6.24
C ALA A 46 9.58 2.12 7.69
N SER A 47 8.55 2.52 8.45
CA SER A 47 8.33 2.11 9.84
C SER A 47 6.86 1.83 10.10
N LEU A 48 6.55 0.97 11.08
CA LEU A 48 5.16 0.68 11.48
C LEU A 48 4.39 1.93 11.89
N THR A 49 5.03 2.86 12.62
CA THR A 49 4.41 4.12 13.01
C THR A 49 4.09 4.99 11.80
N GLY A 50 5.02 5.06 10.83
CA GLY A 50 4.82 5.78 9.57
C GLY A 50 3.66 5.20 8.76
N ILE A 51 3.64 3.87 8.59
CA ILE A 51 2.56 3.13 7.91
C ILE A 51 1.19 3.50 8.48
N LYS A 52 1.02 3.38 9.80
CA LYS A 52 -0.26 3.65 10.48
C LYS A 52 -0.67 5.12 10.33
N LYS A 53 0.26 6.04 10.60
CA LYS A 53 0.01 7.49 10.48
C LYS A 53 -0.39 7.90 9.08
N TYR A 54 0.26 7.35 8.05
CA TYR A 54 -0.06 7.65 6.66
C TYR A 54 -1.42 7.06 6.28
N ARG A 55 -1.68 5.79 6.65
CA ARG A 55 -2.97 5.12 6.42
C ARG A 55 -4.12 5.91 7.04
N ASP A 56 -4.00 6.31 8.30
CA ASP A 56 -5.04 7.06 9.00
C ASP A 56 -5.35 8.39 8.31
N LYS A 57 -4.30 9.13 7.90
CA LYS A 57 -4.47 10.38 7.14
C LYS A 57 -5.17 10.15 5.81
N TRP A 58 -4.77 9.12 5.07
CA TRP A 58 -5.37 8.78 3.79
C TRP A 58 -6.86 8.39 3.94
N ILE A 59 -7.20 7.58 4.96
CA ILE A 59 -8.59 7.21 5.27
C ILE A 59 -9.40 8.44 5.67
N GLN A 60 -8.88 9.30 6.55
CA GLN A 60 -9.56 10.54 6.97
C GLN A 60 -9.78 11.51 5.80
N ALA A 61 -8.90 11.49 4.79
CA ALA A 61 -9.06 12.26 3.56
C ALA A 61 -10.06 11.64 2.56
N GLY A 62 -10.73 10.54 2.92
CA GLY A 62 -11.72 9.84 2.09
C GLY A 62 -11.12 8.76 1.20
N ALA A 63 -9.96 8.22 1.55
CA ALA A 63 -9.27 7.15 0.80
C ALA A 63 -9.12 7.47 -0.70
N LYS A 64 -8.80 8.73 -1.00
CA LYS A 64 -8.67 9.24 -2.38
C LYS A 64 -7.54 8.52 -3.10
N TRP A 65 -7.79 8.14 -4.35
CA TRP A 65 -6.77 7.54 -5.19
C TRP A 65 -5.77 8.61 -5.63
N ASN A 66 -4.48 8.33 -5.50
CA ASN A 66 -3.41 9.21 -5.98
C ASN A 66 -3.47 9.33 -7.52
N TYR A 67 -3.68 8.20 -8.21
CA TYR A 67 -3.89 8.17 -9.65
C TYR A 67 -5.31 7.69 -9.98
N GLN A 68 -6.22 8.65 -10.10
CA GLN A 68 -7.66 8.40 -10.26
C GLN A 68 -8.01 7.54 -11.49
N LYS A 69 -7.18 7.57 -12.55
CA LYS A 69 -7.42 6.79 -13.78
C LYS A 69 -7.21 5.28 -13.58
N SER A 70 -6.44 4.86 -12.57
CA SER A 70 -6.24 3.45 -12.23
C SER A 70 -7.28 2.90 -11.26
N LYS A 71 -8.19 3.75 -10.74
CA LYS A 71 -9.20 3.31 -9.77
C LYS A 71 -10.21 2.34 -10.44
N PRO A 72 -10.37 1.11 -9.93
CA PRO A 72 -11.41 0.20 -10.42
C PRO A 72 -12.82 0.75 -10.19
N ILE A 73 -13.76 0.41 -11.08
CA ILE A 73 -15.16 0.88 -11.02
C ILE A 73 -15.83 0.46 -9.72
N ASP A 74 -15.73 -0.83 -9.36
CA ASP A 74 -16.35 -1.41 -8.15
C ASP A 74 -15.37 -1.48 -6.96
N TRP A 75 -14.46 -0.51 -6.87
CA TRP A 75 -13.45 -0.49 -5.83
C TRP A 75 -14.06 -0.22 -4.44
N SER A 76 -13.70 -1.07 -3.47
CA SER A 76 -14.03 -0.92 -2.05
C SER A 76 -12.75 -0.75 -1.23
N VAL A 77 -12.72 0.32 -0.41
CA VAL A 77 -11.62 0.56 0.53
C VAL A 77 -11.50 -0.57 1.55
N ASP A 78 -12.62 -1.05 2.09
CA ASP A 78 -12.63 -2.09 3.11
C ASP A 78 -12.07 -3.40 2.58
N SER A 79 -12.47 -3.79 1.36
CA SER A 79 -11.94 -4.98 0.70
C SER A 79 -10.44 -4.89 0.45
N GLN A 80 -9.93 -3.70 0.09
CA GLN A 80 -8.50 -3.51 -0.15
C GLN A 80 -7.69 -3.56 1.14
N LEU A 81 -8.19 -2.98 2.23
CA LEU A 81 -7.52 -2.99 3.54
C LEU A 81 -7.33 -4.41 4.09
N LEU A 82 -8.21 -5.36 3.76
CA LEU A 82 -8.08 -6.77 4.15
C LEU A 82 -6.83 -7.46 3.59
N ASN A 83 -6.24 -6.93 2.51
CA ASN A 83 -5.03 -7.48 1.92
C ASN A 83 -3.77 -7.11 2.71
N ILE A 84 -3.83 -6.13 3.61
CA ILE A 84 -2.66 -5.67 4.36
C ILE A 84 -2.12 -6.81 5.23
N PRO A 85 -0.83 -7.17 5.11
CA PRO A 85 -0.25 -8.19 5.96
C PRO A 85 -0.35 -7.84 7.44
N LYS A 86 -0.69 -8.83 8.28
CA LYS A 86 -1.01 -8.63 9.70
C LYS A 86 0.07 -7.87 10.49
N LYS A 87 1.34 -8.03 10.12
CA LYS A 87 2.46 -7.33 10.77
C LYS A 87 2.47 -5.82 10.54
N TYR A 88 1.72 -5.32 9.55
CA TYR A 88 1.61 -3.90 9.21
C TYR A 88 0.28 -3.26 9.65
N LEU A 89 -0.61 -4.02 10.31
CA LEU A 89 -1.84 -3.51 10.91
C LEU A 89 -1.56 -2.70 12.18
#